data_AF-A0A5N6L6G9-F1
#
_entry.id   AF-A0A5N6L6G9-F1
#
_cell.length_a   1.000
_cell.length_b   1.000
_cell.length_c   1.000
_cell.angle_alpha   90.00
_cell.angle_beta   90.00
_cell.angle_gamma   90.00
#
_symmetry.space_group_name_H-M   'P 1'
#
loop_
_entity.id
_entity.type
_entity.pdbx_description
1 polymer ?
#
loop_
_entity_poly.entity_id
_entity_poly.type
_entity_poly.pdbx_seq_one_letter_code
_entity_poly.pdbx_strand_id
1 'polypeptide(L)'
;MIPRYERCTCKECEVFAGIFGSAFWHGNVSPSMHYWLSKESTLTRLPMAAFPHIRKICKAGFIVDSNGNNKYLIHHERMALPTLYISGGRSLLVTPETSFLANKYMKLHQPGFRHERVVVEGFGHSDLLIGEESDKKVFPHILSHIRSAEGGNGAISAPGRKYTKEAALEWEDDPYEEYGGFDSWFSPLVVVLLFFFLFLMIVL
;
A
#
# COMPACT_ATOMS: atom_id res chain seq x y z
N MET A 1 0.36 -13.90 -8.43
CA MET A 1 1.31 -14.99 -8.77
C MET A 1 2.66 -14.35 -9.10
N ILE A 2 3.78 -14.85 -8.55
CA ILE A 2 5.11 -14.28 -8.84
C ILE A 2 5.50 -14.61 -10.30
N PRO A 3 5.83 -13.63 -11.15
CA PRO A 3 6.28 -13.86 -12.51
C PRO A 3 7.49 -14.80 -12.57
N ARG A 4 7.61 -15.62 -13.62
CA ARG A 4 8.71 -16.60 -13.72
C ARG A 4 10.10 -15.95 -13.70
N TYR A 5 10.23 -14.76 -14.28
CA TYR A 5 11.49 -14.02 -14.31
C TYR A 5 11.90 -13.46 -12.95
N GLU A 6 11.00 -13.49 -11.95
CA GLU A 6 11.27 -13.08 -10.57
C GLU A 6 11.56 -14.27 -9.65
N ARG A 7 11.58 -15.49 -10.20
CA ARG A 7 11.94 -16.68 -9.42
C ARG A 7 13.46 -16.74 -9.29
N CYS A 8 13.91 -16.78 -8.05
CA CYS A 8 15.31 -16.96 -7.68
C CYS A 8 15.49 -18.32 -7.00
N THR A 9 16.55 -19.04 -7.34
CA THR A 9 16.88 -20.35 -6.77
C THR A 9 17.82 -20.26 -5.57
N CYS A 10 18.17 -19.05 -5.12
CA CYS A 10 18.88 -18.88 -3.86
C CYS A 10 17.95 -19.31 -2.72
N LYS A 11 18.42 -20.23 -1.87
CA LYS A 11 17.62 -20.84 -0.78
C LYS A 11 16.97 -19.79 0.11
N GLU A 12 17.66 -18.69 0.30
CA GLU A 12 17.27 -17.60 1.16
C GLU A 12 16.16 -16.76 0.54
N CYS A 13 16.19 -16.56 -0.78
CA CYS A 13 15.08 -15.96 -1.51
C CYS A 13 13.84 -16.87 -1.47
N GLU A 14 14.03 -18.19 -1.55
CA GLU A 14 12.94 -19.15 -1.40
C GLU A 14 12.34 -19.14 0.02
N VAL A 15 13.18 -19.08 1.06
CA VAL A 15 12.74 -18.98 2.46
C VAL A 15 12.02 -17.65 2.71
N PHE A 16 12.62 -16.54 2.28
CA PHE A 16 12.06 -15.21 2.44
C PHE A 16 10.71 -15.09 1.72
N ALA A 17 10.66 -15.54 0.46
CA ALA A 17 9.41 -15.57 -0.31
C ALA A 17 8.38 -16.57 0.25
N GLY A 18 8.82 -17.67 0.86
CA GLY A 18 7.93 -18.63 1.52
C GLY A 18 7.25 -18.06 2.76
N ILE A 19 7.94 -17.19 3.51
CA ILE A 19 7.42 -16.58 4.74
C ILE A 19 6.59 -15.33 4.42
N PHE A 20 7.13 -14.43 3.59
CA PHE A 20 6.58 -13.10 3.37
C PHE A 20 5.96 -12.91 1.99
N GLY A 21 6.08 -13.86 1.07
CA GLY A 21 5.78 -13.63 -0.34
C GLY A 21 6.85 -12.79 -1.05
N SER A 22 6.57 -12.36 -2.28
CA SER A 22 7.47 -11.47 -3.01
C SER A 22 7.34 -10.04 -2.47
N ALA A 23 8.31 -9.66 -1.63
CA ALA A 23 8.38 -8.32 -1.06
C ALA A 23 9.15 -7.34 -1.94
N PHE A 24 10.05 -7.82 -2.80
CA PHE A 24 10.87 -7.01 -3.70
C PHE A 24 10.94 -7.59 -5.12
N TRP A 25 11.34 -6.75 -6.07
CA TRP A 25 11.58 -7.13 -7.46
C TRP A 25 13.09 -7.17 -7.76
N HIS A 26 13.60 -8.29 -8.26
CA HIS A 26 15.03 -8.49 -8.49
C HIS A 26 15.61 -7.47 -9.47
N GLY A 27 14.80 -7.01 -10.44
CA GLY A 27 15.22 -5.97 -11.40
C GLY A 27 15.63 -4.64 -10.74
N ASN A 28 15.24 -4.40 -9.49
CA ASN A 28 15.58 -3.20 -8.72
C ASN A 28 16.44 -3.53 -7.49
N VAL A 29 17.02 -4.73 -7.37
CA VAL A 29 17.91 -5.09 -6.26
C VAL A 29 19.29 -5.43 -6.84
N SER A 30 20.34 -4.73 -6.40
CA SER A 30 21.69 -5.03 -6.87
C SER A 30 22.17 -6.43 -6.45
N PRO A 31 23.10 -7.03 -7.20
CA PRO A 31 23.67 -8.33 -6.83
C PRO A 31 24.29 -8.35 -5.42
N SER A 32 24.91 -7.25 -4.99
CA SER A 32 25.48 -7.10 -3.65
C SER A 32 24.39 -7.08 -2.58
N MET A 33 23.32 -6.32 -2.79
CA MET A 33 22.18 -6.29 -1.88
C MET A 33 21.46 -7.64 -1.81
N HIS A 34 21.26 -8.29 -2.96
CA HIS A 34 20.69 -9.63 -3.05
C HIS A 34 21.52 -10.66 -2.26
N TYR A 35 22.85 -10.65 -2.42
CA TYR A 35 23.74 -11.51 -1.64
C TYR A 35 23.73 -11.18 -0.14
N TRP A 36 23.65 -9.89 0.21
CA TRP A 36 23.57 -9.46 1.60
C TRP A 36 22.26 -9.92 2.27
N LEU A 37 21.12 -9.78 1.60
CA LEU A 37 19.82 -10.28 2.08
C LEU A 37 19.86 -11.78 2.31
N SER A 38 20.49 -12.52 1.39
CA SER A 38 20.74 -13.94 1.57
C SER A 38 21.50 -14.19 2.87
N LYS A 39 22.64 -13.53 3.09
CA LYS A 39 23.42 -13.71 4.31
C LYS A 39 22.65 -13.36 5.58
N GLU A 40 22.00 -12.19 5.63
CA GLU A 40 21.33 -11.73 6.86
C GLU A 40 20.04 -12.51 7.17
N SER A 41 19.27 -12.90 6.15
CA SER A 41 18.05 -13.68 6.35
C SER A 41 18.31 -15.06 6.99
N THR A 42 19.49 -15.64 6.80
CA THR A 42 19.90 -16.86 7.51
C THR A 42 20.24 -16.64 8.99
N LEU A 43 20.57 -15.41 9.37
CA LEU A 43 20.98 -15.04 10.73
C LEU A 43 19.84 -14.43 11.56
N THR A 44 18.75 -14.01 10.92
CA THR A 44 17.67 -13.29 11.61
C THR A 44 16.71 -14.26 12.30
N ARG A 45 16.57 -14.13 13.62
CA ARG A 45 15.47 -14.75 14.37
C ARG A 45 14.17 -14.03 14.03
N LEU A 46 13.32 -14.67 13.24
CA LEU A 46 12.02 -14.11 12.90
C LEU A 46 11.03 -14.29 14.07
N PRO A 47 10.43 -13.20 14.60
CA PRO A 47 9.47 -13.31 15.70
C PRO A 47 8.13 -13.84 15.18
N MET A 48 8.00 -15.16 15.13
CA MET A 48 6.77 -15.83 14.67
C MET A 48 5.52 -15.50 15.50
N ALA A 49 5.69 -15.02 16.73
CA ALA A 49 4.61 -14.66 17.63
C ALA A 49 3.74 -13.48 17.13
N ALA A 50 4.22 -12.68 16.17
CA ALA A 50 3.46 -11.57 15.60
C ALA A 50 2.42 -12.02 14.54
N PHE A 51 2.67 -13.14 13.85
CA PHE A 51 1.82 -13.60 12.73
C PHE A 51 0.37 -13.88 13.11
N PRO A 52 0.04 -14.48 14.28
CA PRO A 52 -1.34 -14.64 14.71
C PRO A 52 -2.11 -13.32 14.80
N HIS A 53 -1.45 -12.22 15.19
CA HIS A 53 -2.07 -10.91 15.28
C HIS A 53 -2.22 -10.26 13.90
N ILE A 54 -1.19 -10.37 13.04
CA ILE A 54 -1.28 -9.96 11.63
C ILE A 54 -2.49 -10.63 10.95
N ARG A 55 -2.70 -11.93 11.17
CA ARG A 55 -3.87 -12.65 10.66
C ARG A 55 -5.19 -12.05 11.15
N LYS A 56 -5.28 -11.62 12.42
CA LYS A 56 -6.49 -10.96 12.95
C LYS A 56 -6.74 -9.63 12.24
N ILE A 57 -5.70 -8.83 12.02
CA ILE A 57 -5.76 -7.56 11.29
C ILE A 57 -6.24 -7.81 9.85
N CYS A 58 -5.63 -8.75 9.12
CA CYS A 58 -6.05 -9.10 7.76
C CYS A 58 -7.50 -9.57 7.69
N LYS A 59 -7.96 -10.35 8.68
CA LYS A 59 -9.36 -10.81 8.74
C LYS A 59 -10.36 -9.70 9.06
N ALA A 60 -9.97 -8.72 9.88
CA ALA A 60 -10.82 -7.60 10.22
C ALA A 60 -10.89 -6.55 9.10
N GLY A 61 -9.87 -6.48 8.25
CA GLY A 61 -9.75 -5.44 7.20
C GLY A 61 -9.26 -4.09 7.73
N PHE A 62 -8.94 -3.99 9.02
CA PHE A 62 -8.38 -2.79 9.66
C PHE A 62 -7.57 -3.18 10.91
N ILE A 63 -6.80 -2.23 11.45
CA ILE A 63 -5.95 -2.48 12.62
C ILE A 63 -6.77 -2.69 13.90
N VAL A 64 -6.53 -3.82 14.58
CA VAL A 64 -7.21 -4.24 15.81
C VAL A 64 -6.19 -4.58 16.90
N ASP A 65 -6.58 -4.55 18.17
CA ASP A 65 -5.71 -4.98 19.27
C ASP A 65 -5.45 -6.50 19.27
N SER A 66 -4.65 -7.00 20.23
CA SER A 66 -4.32 -8.42 20.34
C SER A 66 -5.54 -9.32 20.60
N ASN A 67 -6.65 -8.76 21.10
CA ASN A 67 -7.91 -9.45 21.31
C ASN A 67 -8.85 -9.37 20.10
N GLY A 68 -8.55 -8.50 19.13
CA GLY A 68 -9.36 -8.29 17.92
C GLY A 68 -10.33 -7.11 18.03
N ASN A 69 -10.20 -6.25 19.05
CA ASN A 69 -11.09 -5.11 19.21
C ASN A 69 -10.61 -3.88 18.42
N ASN A 70 -11.55 -3.05 17.96
CA ASN A 70 -11.25 -1.73 17.41
C ASN A 70 -10.85 -0.76 18.53
N LYS A 71 -9.54 -0.70 18.82
CA LYS A 71 -9.00 0.11 19.92
C LYS A 71 -8.12 1.27 19.44
N TYR A 72 -7.60 1.21 18.23
CA TYR A 72 -6.66 2.21 17.72
C TYR A 72 -7.36 3.30 16.91
N LEU A 73 -8.22 2.94 15.96
CA LEU A 73 -8.84 3.91 15.04
C LEU A 73 -9.96 4.76 15.69
N ILE A 74 -10.46 4.35 16.85
CA ILE A 74 -11.40 5.19 17.62
C ILE A 74 -10.72 6.36 18.34
N HIS A 75 -9.39 6.35 18.42
CA HIS A 75 -8.59 7.35 19.13
C HIS A 75 -7.71 8.16 18.17
N HIS A 76 -8.32 8.66 17.09
CA HIS A 76 -7.61 9.39 16.05
C HIS A 76 -6.90 10.63 16.59
N GLU A 77 -7.41 11.26 17.65
CA GLU A 77 -6.83 12.41 18.33
C GLU A 77 -5.37 12.20 18.78
N ARG A 78 -4.96 10.95 18.99
CA ARG A 78 -3.59 10.58 19.41
C ARG A 78 -2.58 10.56 18.26
N MET A 79 -3.05 10.72 17.02
CA MET A 79 -2.22 10.77 15.81
C MET A 79 -2.14 12.20 15.24
N ALA A 80 -2.07 13.21 16.10
CA ALA A 80 -1.93 14.61 15.74
C ALA A 80 -0.47 14.94 15.28
N LEU A 81 -0.08 14.42 14.12
CA LEU A 81 1.23 14.66 13.51
C LEU A 81 1.14 14.70 11.97
N PRO A 82 2.08 15.37 11.27
CA PRO A 82 2.23 15.23 9.83
C PRO A 82 2.56 13.79 9.45
N THR A 83 2.05 13.32 8.31
CA THR A 83 2.32 11.95 7.83
C THR A 83 2.62 11.93 6.33
N LEU A 84 3.60 11.13 5.93
CA LEU A 84 3.83 10.74 4.55
C LEU A 84 3.66 9.23 4.40
N TYR A 85 2.79 8.83 3.48
CA TYR A 85 2.62 7.42 3.08
C TYR A 85 3.34 7.16 1.76
N ILE A 86 4.27 6.21 1.74
CA ILE A 86 4.96 5.79 0.52
C ILE A 86 4.68 4.31 0.27
N SER A 87 4.18 3.98 -0.91
CA SER A 87 3.98 2.58 -1.34
C SER A 87 4.63 2.33 -2.69
N GLY A 88 5.09 1.10 -2.93
CA GLY A 88 5.50 0.68 -4.27
C GLY A 88 4.28 0.40 -5.14
N GLY A 89 4.30 0.84 -6.40
CA GLY A 89 3.20 0.64 -7.35
C GLY A 89 2.96 -0.83 -7.72
N ARG A 90 3.93 -1.70 -7.45
CA ARG A 90 3.85 -3.16 -7.68
C ARG A 90 3.99 -3.94 -6.37
N SER A 91 3.64 -3.35 -5.24
CA SER A 91 3.73 -4.01 -3.94
C SER A 91 2.59 -5.02 -3.75
N LEU A 92 2.93 -6.26 -3.36
CA LEU A 92 1.96 -7.32 -3.06
C LEU A 92 1.56 -7.39 -1.59
N LEU A 93 2.33 -6.76 -0.70
CA LEU A 93 2.12 -6.84 0.75
C LEU A 93 1.37 -5.62 1.29
N VAL A 94 1.83 -4.43 0.90
CA VAL A 94 1.20 -3.16 1.25
C VAL A 94 0.92 -2.44 -0.06
N THR A 95 -0.30 -2.61 -0.56
CA THR A 95 -0.71 -2.13 -1.89
C THR A 95 -0.86 -0.60 -1.89
N PRO A 96 -0.84 0.04 -3.08
CA PRO A 96 -1.21 1.45 -3.20
C PRO A 96 -2.55 1.77 -2.51
N GLU A 97 -3.56 0.91 -2.66
CA GLU A 97 -4.88 1.10 -2.02
C GLU A 97 -4.76 1.26 -0.49
N THR A 98 -3.96 0.43 0.19
CA THR A 98 -3.80 0.54 1.65
C THR A 98 -3.17 1.88 2.08
N SER A 99 -2.23 2.42 1.30
CA SER A 99 -1.62 3.72 1.58
C SER A 99 -2.58 4.87 1.27
N PHE A 100 -3.46 4.71 0.28
CA PHE A 100 -4.56 5.63 -0.01
C PHE A 100 -5.55 5.69 1.14
N LEU A 101 -6.06 4.55 1.62
CA LEU A 101 -7.00 4.48 2.73
C LEU A 101 -6.43 5.08 4.02
N ALA A 102 -5.14 4.84 4.31
CA ALA A 102 -4.47 5.43 5.46
C ALA A 102 -4.32 6.96 5.33
N ASN A 103 -3.92 7.46 4.15
CA ASN A 103 -3.86 8.90 3.89
C ASN A 103 -5.25 9.56 4.03
N LYS A 104 -6.27 8.89 3.50
CA LYS A 104 -7.67 9.32 3.55
C LYS A 104 -8.17 9.47 4.98
N TYR A 105 -7.93 8.44 5.78
CA TYR A 105 -8.25 8.44 7.19
C TYR A 105 -7.60 9.61 7.94
N MET A 106 -6.30 9.86 7.73
CA MET A 106 -5.61 10.95 8.43
C MET A 106 -6.08 12.33 7.99
N LYS A 107 -6.30 12.57 6.69
CA LYS A 107 -6.86 13.84 6.21
C LYS A 107 -8.25 14.12 6.80
N LEU A 108 -9.09 13.10 6.95
CA LEU A 108 -10.43 13.24 7.52
C LEU A 108 -10.39 13.56 9.02
N HIS A 109 -9.51 12.89 9.76
CA HIS A 109 -9.50 12.91 11.22
C HIS A 109 -8.50 13.88 11.85
N GLN A 110 -7.50 14.31 11.09
CA GLN A 110 -6.43 15.22 11.50
C GLN A 110 -6.18 16.36 10.48
N PRO A 111 -7.22 17.09 10.04
CA PRO A 111 -7.11 18.10 8.98
C PRO A 111 -6.18 19.28 9.30
N GLY A 112 -5.75 19.45 10.57
CA GLY A 112 -4.79 20.46 10.98
C GLY A 112 -3.34 20.16 10.60
N PHE A 113 -3.05 18.95 10.13
CA PHE A 113 -1.71 18.49 9.77
C PHE A 113 -1.57 18.22 8.28
N ARG A 114 -0.34 18.30 7.80
CA ARG A 114 0.01 17.93 6.42
C ARG A 114 0.07 16.41 6.26
N HIS A 115 -0.79 15.86 5.40
CA HIS A 115 -0.85 14.44 5.09
C HIS A 115 -0.63 14.18 3.61
N GLU A 116 0.44 13.49 3.27
CA GLU A 116 0.90 13.26 1.91
C GLU A 116 0.94 11.77 1.56
N ARG A 117 0.87 11.48 0.26
CA ARG A 117 0.99 10.13 -0.29
C ARG A 117 1.84 10.16 -1.56
N VAL A 118 2.68 9.15 -1.71
CA VAL A 118 3.48 8.91 -2.92
C VAL A 118 3.40 7.43 -3.28
N VAL A 119 3.16 7.15 -4.56
CA VAL A 119 3.29 5.80 -5.12
C VAL A 119 4.51 5.79 -6.03
N VAL A 120 5.46 4.88 -5.77
CA VAL A 120 6.68 4.77 -6.56
C VAL A 120 6.49 3.67 -7.61
N GLU A 121 6.35 4.07 -8.86
CA GLU A 121 6.12 3.15 -9.97
C GLU A 121 7.21 2.09 -10.10
N GLY A 122 6.78 0.86 -10.38
CA GLY A 122 7.69 -0.27 -10.59
C GLY A 122 8.26 -0.88 -9.31
N PHE A 123 8.11 -0.24 -8.15
CA PHE A 123 8.69 -0.70 -6.88
C PHE A 123 7.78 -1.72 -6.17
N GLY A 124 8.41 -2.69 -5.53
CA GLY A 124 7.81 -3.60 -4.54
C GLY A 124 7.74 -2.96 -3.15
N HIS A 125 7.37 -3.76 -2.15
CA HIS A 125 7.27 -3.30 -0.76
C HIS A 125 8.66 -2.96 -0.18
N SER A 126 9.60 -3.90 -0.26
CA SER A 126 10.95 -3.73 0.29
C SER A 126 11.85 -2.89 -0.62
N ASP A 127 11.59 -2.84 -1.94
CA ASP A 127 12.29 -1.95 -2.89
C ASP A 127 12.35 -0.50 -2.40
N LEU A 128 11.32 -0.06 -1.65
CA LEU A 128 11.27 1.27 -1.06
C LEU A 128 12.47 1.59 -0.18
N LEU A 129 13.12 0.60 0.42
CA LEU A 129 14.28 0.80 1.29
C LEU A 129 15.56 0.14 0.75
N ILE A 130 15.45 -1.03 0.11
CA ILE A 130 16.59 -1.81 -0.36
C ILE A 130 16.82 -1.75 -1.88
N GLY A 131 15.93 -1.08 -2.61
CA GLY A 131 16.06 -0.98 -4.06
C GLY A 131 17.26 -0.13 -4.47
N GLU A 132 17.94 -0.54 -5.54
CA GLU A 132 19.13 0.13 -6.09
C GLU A 132 18.86 1.59 -6.44
N GLU A 133 17.65 1.90 -6.91
CA GLU A 133 17.23 3.25 -7.28
C GLU A 133 16.45 3.96 -6.16
N SER A 134 16.43 3.41 -4.95
CA SER A 134 15.64 3.96 -3.84
C SER A 134 16.17 5.30 -3.35
N ASP A 135 17.50 5.46 -3.31
CA ASP A 135 18.17 6.72 -2.95
C ASP A 135 17.74 7.89 -3.86
N LYS A 136 17.41 7.60 -5.12
CA LYS A 136 16.94 8.59 -6.11
C LYS A 136 15.42 8.75 -6.11
N LYS A 137 14.66 7.67 -5.91
CA LYS A 137 13.20 7.66 -6.14
C LYS A 137 12.35 7.70 -4.88
N VAL A 138 12.90 7.38 -3.71
CA VAL A 138 12.14 7.25 -2.45
C VAL A 138 12.69 8.18 -1.38
N PHE A 139 13.99 8.11 -1.11
CA PHE A 139 14.63 8.90 -0.05
C PHE A 139 14.44 10.42 -0.19
N PRO A 140 14.38 11.02 -1.39
CA PRO A 140 14.10 12.45 -1.52
C PRO A 140 12.74 12.85 -0.96
N HIS A 141 11.71 11.99 -1.09
CA HIS A 141 10.39 12.23 -0.50
C HIS A 141 10.45 12.19 1.04
N ILE A 142 11.15 11.20 1.61
CA ILE A 142 11.35 11.09 3.07
C ILE A 142 12.03 12.35 3.61
N LEU A 143 13.17 12.74 3.00
CA LEU A 143 13.94 13.90 3.42
C LEU A 143 13.14 15.20 3.25
N SER A 144 12.37 15.33 2.18
CA SER A 144 11.49 16.48 1.98
C SER A 144 10.42 16.59 3.08
N HIS A 145 9.82 15.46 3.47
CA HIS A 145 8.81 15.42 4.52
C HIS A 145 9.39 15.78 5.90
N ILE A 146 10.55 15.20 6.25
CA ILE A 146 11.24 15.51 7.52
C ILE A 146 11.54 17.01 7.60
N ARG A 147 12.16 17.60 6.56
CA ARG A 147 12.44 19.05 6.52
C ARG A 147 11.16 19.89 6.66
N SER A 148 10.07 19.48 6.02
CA SER A 148 8.79 20.18 6.14
C SER A 148 8.20 20.07 7.55
N ALA A 149 8.37 18.94 8.22
CA ALA A 149 7.85 18.73 9.57
C ALA A 149 8.67 19.51 10.63
N GLU A 150 10.00 19.55 10.49
CA GLU A 150 10.90 20.28 11.39
C GLU A 150 10.77 21.81 11.27
N GLY A 151 10.52 22.32 10.06
CA GLY A 151 10.41 23.76 9.80
C GLY A 151 9.13 24.44 10.32
N GLY A 152 8.35 23.79 11.21
CA GLY A 152 7.09 24.34 11.75
C GLY A 152 5.90 24.30 10.77
N ASN A 153 6.12 23.89 9.51
CA ASN A 153 5.08 23.74 8.48
C ASN A 153 4.25 22.45 8.65
N GLY A 154 4.48 21.68 9.73
CA GLY A 154 3.71 20.48 10.06
C GLY A 154 2.25 20.77 10.44
N ALA A 155 2.02 21.89 11.14
CA ALA A 155 0.69 22.47 11.32
C ALA A 155 0.43 23.46 10.18
N ILE A 156 -0.72 23.36 9.51
CA ILE A 156 -1.05 24.21 8.35
C ILE A 156 -1.02 25.69 8.78
N SER A 157 0.08 26.38 8.47
CA SER A 157 0.33 27.79 8.82
C SER A 157 0.39 28.71 7.59
N ALA A 158 -0.07 28.27 6.42
CA ALA A 158 -0.08 29.05 5.17
C ALA A 158 -1.33 28.75 4.33
N PRO A 159 -1.80 29.68 3.46
CA PRO A 159 -3.12 29.64 2.84
C PRO A 159 -3.14 28.67 1.65
N GLY A 160 -3.16 27.37 1.93
CA GLY A 160 -3.31 26.31 0.94
C GLY A 160 -4.33 25.30 1.46
N ARG A 161 -5.54 25.35 0.89
CA ARG A 161 -6.73 24.49 1.19
C ARG A 161 -6.77 23.96 2.64
N LYS A 162 -7.54 24.63 3.50
CA LYS A 162 -8.12 23.96 4.67
C LYS A 162 -8.80 22.70 4.16
N TYR A 163 -8.35 21.52 4.59
CA TYR A 163 -9.08 20.28 4.36
C TYR A 163 -10.38 20.38 5.17
N THR A 164 -11.45 20.82 4.51
CA THR A 164 -12.78 20.84 5.10
C THR A 164 -13.34 19.42 5.04
N LYS A 165 -14.21 19.04 5.99
CA LYS A 165 -14.83 17.71 5.97
C LYS A 165 -15.61 17.45 4.67
N GLU A 166 -16.14 18.52 4.09
CA GLU A 166 -16.87 18.50 2.83
C GLU A 166 -15.94 18.21 1.64
N ALA A 167 -14.78 18.86 1.56
CA ALA A 167 -13.78 18.59 0.52
C ALA A 167 -13.04 17.27 0.74
N ALA A 168 -12.97 16.78 1.98
CA ALA A 168 -12.66 15.40 2.25
C ALA A 168 -13.72 14.55 1.55
N LEU A 169 -14.99 14.58 1.97
CA LEU A 169 -16.07 13.73 1.44
C LEU A 169 -16.24 13.68 -0.09
N GLU A 170 -15.78 14.68 -0.84
CA GLU A 170 -15.79 14.79 -2.31
C GLU A 170 -14.73 13.92 -3.04
N TRP A 171 -14.16 12.91 -2.38
CA TRP A 171 -12.97 12.13 -2.81
C TRP A 171 -12.99 11.63 -4.27
N GLU A 172 -11.88 11.85 -4.98
CA GLU A 172 -11.51 11.15 -6.23
C GLU A 172 -11.13 9.68 -5.95
N ASP A 173 -11.39 8.80 -6.94
CA ASP A 173 -11.00 7.39 -6.91
C ASP A 173 -9.46 7.21 -6.89
N ASP A 174 -8.94 6.14 -6.28
CA ASP A 174 -7.48 5.89 -6.30
C ASP A 174 -7.09 5.52 -7.75
N PRO A 175 -6.20 6.25 -8.43
CA PRO A 175 -5.77 5.88 -9.79
C PRO A 175 -5.04 4.53 -9.85
N TYR A 176 -4.75 3.94 -8.69
CA TYR A 176 -4.14 2.63 -8.49
C TYR A 176 -5.10 1.57 -7.96
N GLU A 177 -6.41 1.86 -7.89
CA GLU A 177 -7.42 0.89 -7.53
C GLU A 177 -7.46 -0.19 -8.62
N GLU A 178 -6.95 -1.38 -8.31
CA GLU A 178 -7.09 -2.54 -9.19
C GLU A 178 -8.54 -3.00 -9.04
N TYR A 179 -9.35 -2.77 -10.08
CA TYR A 179 -10.79 -3.02 -10.11
C TYR A 179 -11.11 -4.46 -9.65
N GLY A 180 -11.42 -4.64 -8.37
CA GLY A 180 -11.75 -5.93 -7.75
C GLY A 180 -13.24 -6.29 -7.86
N GLY A 181 -14.02 -5.49 -8.58
CA GLY A 181 -15.42 -5.77 -8.91
C GLY A 181 -15.52 -6.57 -10.20
N PHE A 182 -16.47 -7.49 -10.26
CA PHE A 182 -16.92 -8.15 -11.50
C PHE A 182 -17.64 -7.12 -12.38
N ASP A 183 -16.92 -6.09 -12.82
CA ASP A 183 -17.44 -5.15 -13.79
C ASP A 183 -17.30 -5.81 -15.14
N SER A 184 -18.45 -6.29 -15.59
CA SER A 184 -18.68 -6.64 -16.99
C SER A 184 -18.01 -5.59 -17.86
N TRP A 185 -16.99 -6.01 -18.63
CA TRP A 185 -16.33 -5.20 -19.66
C TRP A 185 -17.30 -4.62 -20.70
N PHE A 186 -18.56 -5.06 -20.66
CA PHE A 186 -19.63 -4.64 -21.53
C PHE A 186 -20.53 -3.63 -20.83
N SER A 187 -20.80 -2.53 -21.52
CA SER A 187 -21.89 -1.59 -21.18
C SER A 187 -23.16 -2.37 -20.80
N PRO A 188 -23.94 -1.92 -19.80
CA PRO A 188 -25.19 -2.59 -19.39
C PRO A 188 -26.12 -2.89 -20.57
N LEU A 189 -26.09 -2.05 -21.60
CA LEU A 189 -26.86 -2.18 -22.83
C LEU A 189 -26.43 -3.41 -23.66
N VAL A 190 -25.14 -3.70 -23.70
CA VAL A 190 -24.58 -4.87 -24.39
C VAL A 190 -24.90 -6.16 -23.64
N VAL A 191 -24.89 -6.13 -22.30
CA VAL A 191 -25.29 -7.28 -21.47
C VAL A 191 -26.77 -7.60 -21.70
N VAL A 192 -27.65 -6.60 -21.70
CA VAL A 192 -29.09 -6.76 -21.97
C VAL A 192 -29.34 -7.31 -23.38
N LEU A 193 -28.63 -6.79 -24.39
CA LEU A 193 -28.74 -7.30 -25.76
C LEU A 193 -28.29 -8.76 -25.86
N LEU A 194 -27.18 -9.13 -25.23
CA LEU A 194 -26.70 -10.52 -25.21
C LEU A 194 -27.74 -11.46 -24.59
N PHE A 195 -28.34 -11.09 -23.46
CA PHE A 195 -29.42 -11.88 -22.85
C PHE A 195 -30.66 -11.97 -23.73
N PHE A 196 -31.03 -10.89 -24.42
CA PHE A 196 -32.16 -10.88 -25.34
C PHE A 196 -31.94 -11.79 -26.55
N PHE A 197 -30.74 -11.76 -27.15
CA PHE A 197 -30.39 -12.66 -28.25
C PHE A 197 -30.33 -14.13 -27.80
N LEU A 198 -29.80 -14.40 -26.61
CA LEU A 198 -29.77 -15.75 -26.05
C LEU A 198 -31.18 -16.29 -25.80
N PHE A 199 -32.09 -15.44 -25.31
CA PHE A 199 -33.49 -15.77 -25.12
C PHE A 199 -34.19 -16.05 -26.47
N LEU A 200 -33.95 -15.23 -27.49
CA LEU A 200 -34.51 -15.46 -28.83
C LEU A 200 -34.05 -16.80 -29.42
N MET A 201 -32.77 -17.17 -29.23
CA MET A 201 -32.22 -18.45 -29.70
C MET A 201 -32.80 -19.68 -28.98
N ILE A 202 -33.36 -19.51 -27.78
CA ILE A 202 -33.99 -20.59 -27.01
C ILE A 202 -35.47 -20.74 -27.36
N VAL A 203 -36.12 -19.66 -27.82
CA VAL A 203 -37.57 -19.62 -28.10
C VAL A 203 -37.91 -19.86 -29.58
N LEU A 204 -36.91 -19.82 -30.47
CA LEU A 204 -37.01 -20.16 -31.90
C LEU A 204 -36.65 -21.62 -32.21
#